data_AF-A0A1Z4QDC3-F1
#
_entry.id   AF-A0A1Z4QDC3-F1
#
_cell.length_a   1.000
_cell.length_b   1.000
_cell.length_c   1.000
_cell.angle_alpha   90.00
_cell.angle_beta   90.00
_cell.angle_gamma   90.00
#
_symmetry.space_group_name_H-M   'P 1'
#
loop_
_entity.id
_entity.type
_entity.pdbx_description
1 polymer ?
#
loop_
_entity_poly.entity_id
_entity_poly.type
_entity_poly.pdbx_seq_one_letter_code
_entity_poly.pdbx_strand_id
1 'polypeptide(L)'
;MNSQKETKLLILSLLCTSVFLGAGFWLWKQFSGTTTPTLSTNPQPNLGSTSAQISLGEKILVTADTSREKEAGVQAFAKGDLATAKNNFQASLLKNRNDPETLIY
;
A
#
# COMPACT_ATOMS: atom_id res chain seq x y z
N MET A 1 57.77 5.93 29.57
CA MET A 1 56.44 6.21 28.98
C MET A 1 55.39 5.84 30.01
N ASN A 2 54.51 6.77 30.40
CA ASN A 2 53.50 6.53 31.43
C ASN A 2 52.29 5.85 30.77
N SER A 3 52.19 4.53 30.89
CA SER A 3 51.18 3.70 30.21
C SER A 3 49.75 3.97 30.68
N GLN A 4 49.55 4.55 31.88
CA GLN A 4 48.21 4.77 32.40
C GLN A 4 47.41 5.83 31.64
N LYS A 5 48.08 6.87 31.11
CA LYS A 5 47.42 7.91 30.32
C LYS A 5 47.02 7.42 28.93
N GLU A 6 47.82 6.50 28.35
CA GLU A 6 47.54 5.89 27.05
C GLU A 6 46.38 4.89 27.16
N THR A 7 46.34 4.05 28.20
CA THR A 7 45.20 3.14 28.41
C THR A 7 43.91 3.89 28.71
N LYS A 8 43.96 4.98 29.49
CA LYS A 8 42.79 5.86 29.72
C LYS A 8 42.29 6.51 28.43
N LEU A 9 43.21 6.92 27.54
CA LEU A 9 42.87 7.49 26.24
C LEU A 9 42.23 6.44 25.30
N LEU A 10 42.73 5.20 25.33
CA LEU A 10 42.21 4.08 24.54
C LEU A 10 40.79 3.67 24.98
N ILE A 11 40.54 3.62 26.28
CA ILE A 11 39.21 3.31 26.82
C ILE A 11 38.21 4.41 26.47
N LEU A 12 38.64 5.68 26.47
CA LEU A 12 37.79 6.82 26.15
C LEU A 12 37.33 6.82 24.67
N SER A 13 38.22 6.51 23.72
CA SER A 13 37.84 6.44 22.31
C SER A 13 36.97 5.23 21.98
N LEU A 14 37.18 4.10 22.67
CA LEU A 14 36.37 2.89 22.55
C LEU A 14 34.93 3.14 23.00
N LEU A 15 34.75 3.85 24.13
CA LEU A 15 33.44 4.28 24.63
C LEU A 15 32.76 5.28 23.70
N CYS A 16 33.50 6.21 23.11
CA CYS A 16 32.93 7.18 22.19
C CYS A 16 32.38 6.48 20.94
N THR A 17 33.12 5.52 20.39
CA THR A 17 32.73 4.79 19.18
C THR A 17 31.47 3.93 19.40
N SER A 18 31.33 3.28 20.56
CA SER A 18 30.15 2.46 20.85
C SER A 18 28.86 3.28 20.98
N VAL A 19 28.96 4.52 21.48
CA VAL A 19 27.81 5.44 21.56
C VAL A 19 27.30 5.82 20.16
N PHE A 20 28.18 6.14 19.22
CA PHE A 20 27.78 6.47 17.84
C PHE A 20 27.13 5.29 17.11
N LEU A 21 27.67 4.09 17.25
CA LEU A 21 27.10 2.89 16.63
C LEU A 21 25.74 2.51 17.24
N GLY A 22 25.59 2.63 18.56
CA GLY A 22 24.33 2.38 19.25
C GLY A 22 23.23 3.37 18.86
N ALA A 23 23.56 4.67 18.80
CA ALA A 23 22.63 5.71 18.39
C ALA A 23 22.19 5.55 16.92
N GLY A 24 23.11 5.20 16.01
CA GLY A 24 22.79 4.94 14.61
C GLY A 24 21.86 3.74 14.41
N PHE A 25 22.08 2.64 15.13
CA PHE A 25 21.23 1.45 15.07
C PHE A 25 19.83 1.70 15.64
N TRP A 26 19.73 2.48 16.73
CA TRP A 26 18.45 2.85 17.33
C TRP A 26 17.62 3.75 16.38
N LEU A 27 18.26 4.74 15.73
CA LEU A 27 17.61 5.58 14.74
C LEU A 27 17.13 4.77 13.53
N TRP A 28 17.93 3.80 13.07
CA TRP A 28 17.53 2.92 11.95
C TRP A 28 16.27 2.10 12.27
N LYS A 29 16.15 1.57 13.50
CA LYS A 29 14.95 0.87 13.96
C LYS A 29 13.71 1.78 13.98
N GLN A 30 13.87 3.06 14.32
CA GLN A 30 12.78 4.05 14.30
C GLN A 30 12.26 4.32 12.87
N PHE A 31 13.13 4.32 11.86
CA PHE A 31 12.74 4.52 10.46
C PHE A 31 12.30 3.23 9.75
N SER A 32 12.62 2.05 10.30
CA SER A 32 12.22 0.75 9.75
C SER A 32 10.83 0.33 10.23
N GLY A 33 9.85 1.22 10.08
CA GLY A 33 8.46 1.02 10.47
C GLY A 33 7.88 -0.26 9.85
N THR A 34 7.52 -1.20 10.72
CA THR A 34 6.90 -2.47 10.38
C THR A 34 5.44 -2.22 10.02
N THR A 35 5.05 -2.46 8.77
CA THR A 35 3.65 -2.45 8.34
C THR A 35 2.92 -3.66 8.92
N THR A 36 2.28 -3.46 10.07
CA THR A 36 1.32 -4.42 10.62
C THR A 36 -0.09 -4.00 10.18
N PRO A 37 -0.84 -4.84 9.44
CA PRO A 37 -2.22 -4.54 9.12
C PRO A 37 -3.07 -4.86 10.35
N THR A 38 -3.58 -3.83 11.03
CA THR A 38 -4.62 -4.01 12.03
C THR A 38 -5.97 -3.66 11.41
N LEU A 39 -6.91 -4.58 11.59
CA LEU A 39 -8.28 -4.54 11.08
C LEU A 39 -9.17 -3.88 12.16
N SER A 40 -9.67 -2.66 11.95
CA SER A 40 -11.05 -2.21 12.32
C SER A 40 -11.23 -0.68 12.52
N THR A 41 -12.37 -0.21 11.98
CA THR A 41 -13.31 0.86 12.43
C THR A 41 -12.95 2.36 12.31
N ASN A 42 -13.24 2.93 11.12
CA ASN A 42 -13.91 4.21 10.73
C ASN A 42 -14.01 5.44 11.69
N PRO A 43 -14.20 6.69 11.19
CA PRO A 43 -13.64 7.39 10.02
C PRO A 43 -12.94 8.71 10.44
N GLN A 44 -11.64 8.85 10.20
CA GLN A 44 -10.96 10.15 10.19
C GLN A 44 -10.59 10.47 8.73
N PRO A 45 -10.65 11.72 8.24
CA PRO A 45 -10.33 12.04 6.85
C PRO A 45 -8.85 11.78 6.64
N ASN A 46 -8.55 10.56 6.22
CA ASN A 46 -7.23 10.09 5.92
C ASN A 46 -6.81 10.83 4.65
N LEU A 47 -5.83 11.73 4.74
CA LEU A 47 -4.96 12.04 3.60
C LEU A 47 -4.11 10.78 3.34
N GLY A 48 -4.79 9.68 3.01
CA GLY A 48 -4.19 8.39 2.72
C GLY A 48 -3.58 8.45 1.33
N SER A 49 -2.43 7.78 1.19
CA SER A 49 -1.78 7.42 -0.07
C SER A 49 -2.66 7.57 -1.31
N THR A 50 -2.24 8.43 -2.24
CA THR A 50 -2.90 8.72 -3.53
C THR A 50 -3.31 7.47 -4.33
N SER A 51 -2.75 6.30 -3.99
CA SER A 51 -3.15 4.99 -4.49
C SER A 51 -4.65 4.68 -4.35
N ALA A 52 -5.37 5.24 -3.37
CA ALA A 52 -6.81 4.99 -3.22
C ALA A 52 -7.70 5.87 -4.12
N GLN A 53 -7.11 6.85 -4.84
CA GLN A 53 -7.86 7.78 -5.69
C GLN A 53 -8.00 7.29 -7.14
N ILE A 54 -7.20 6.31 -7.55
CA ILE A 54 -7.20 5.76 -8.91
C ILE A 54 -7.82 4.35 -8.87
N SER A 55 -8.89 4.14 -9.62
CA SER A 55 -9.43 2.82 -9.94
C SER A 55 -8.81 2.35 -11.25
N LEU A 56 -8.27 1.14 -11.30
CA LEU A 56 -7.80 0.51 -12.55
C LEU A 56 -8.88 -0.39 -13.16
N GLY A 57 -10.08 -0.42 -12.57
CA GLY A 57 -11.19 -1.26 -13.00
C GLY A 57 -11.88 -2.01 -11.86
N GLU A 58 -11.42 -1.84 -10.62
CA GLU A 58 -11.95 -2.53 -9.42
C GLU A 58 -13.17 -1.83 -8.82
N LYS A 59 -13.52 -0.66 -9.35
CA LYS A 59 -14.64 0.14 -8.88
C LYS A 59 -15.40 0.74 -10.05
N ILE A 60 -16.73 0.66 -9.97
CA ILE A 60 -17.65 1.36 -10.86
C ILE A 60 -17.58 2.86 -10.61
N LEU A 61 -17.25 3.62 -11.66
CA LEU A 61 -17.14 5.07 -11.67
C LEU A 61 -18.39 5.73 -12.28
N VAL A 62 -19.05 5.07 -13.23
CA VAL A 62 -20.28 5.55 -13.88
C VAL A 62 -21.47 4.79 -13.32
N THR A 63 -22.15 5.41 -12.36
CA THR A 63 -23.27 4.78 -11.63
C THR A 63 -24.61 4.86 -12.35
N ALA A 64 -24.75 5.75 -13.34
CA ALA A 64 -26.00 6.00 -14.05
C ALA A 64 -26.59 4.74 -14.71
N ASP A 65 -25.73 3.83 -15.20
CA ASP A 65 -26.12 2.62 -15.94
C ASP A 65 -25.56 1.34 -15.28
N THR A 66 -25.59 1.27 -13.96
CA THR A 66 -25.07 0.09 -13.24
C THR A 66 -25.99 -1.11 -13.42
N SER A 67 -25.46 -2.19 -13.99
CA SER A 67 -26.12 -3.50 -14.08
C SER A 67 -25.52 -4.49 -13.09
N ARG A 68 -26.27 -5.53 -12.72
CA ARG A 68 -25.77 -6.61 -11.86
C ARG A 68 -24.58 -7.33 -12.50
N GLU A 69 -24.57 -7.43 -13.83
CA GLU A 69 -23.48 -8.02 -14.60
C GLU A 69 -22.23 -7.14 -14.56
N LYS A 70 -22.38 -5.80 -14.64
CA LYS A 70 -21.27 -4.86 -14.47
C LYS A 70 -20.63 -4.98 -13.10
N GLU A 71 -21.44 -5.06 -12.04
CA GLU A 71 -20.96 -5.29 -10.67
C GLU A 71 -20.21 -6.61 -10.53
N ALA A 72 -20.76 -7.70 -11.08
CA ALA A 72 -20.10 -9.00 -11.07
C ALA A 72 -18.79 -8.99 -11.86
N GLY A 73 -18.74 -8.26 -12.98
CA GLY A 73 -17.55 -8.07 -13.80
C GLY A 73 -16.45 -7.34 -13.05
N VAL A 74 -16.78 -6.20 -12.42
CA VAL A 74 -15.84 -5.41 -11.60
C VAL A 74 -15.33 -6.22 -10.40
N GLN A 75 -16.19 -6.99 -9.74
CA GLN A 75 -15.77 -7.86 -8.63
C GLN A 75 -14.83 -8.99 -9.07
N ALA A 76 -15.06 -9.56 -10.26
CA ALA A 76 -14.17 -10.58 -10.82
C ALA A 76 -12.83 -9.96 -11.26
N PHE A 77 -12.87 -8.78 -11.88
CA PHE A 77 -11.69 -8.01 -12.27
C PHE A 77 -10.82 -7.67 -11.05
N ALA A 78 -11.42 -7.20 -9.96
CA ALA A 78 -10.73 -6.93 -8.70
C ALA A 78 -10.07 -8.17 -8.06
N LYS A 79 -10.59 -9.37 -8.36
CA LYS A 79 -10.01 -10.66 -7.92
C LYS A 79 -8.95 -11.20 -8.88
N GLY A 80 -8.72 -10.55 -10.01
CA GLY A 80 -7.83 -11.03 -11.08
C GLY A 80 -8.44 -12.14 -11.96
N ASP A 81 -9.73 -12.45 -11.80
CA ASP A 81 -10.42 -13.44 -12.63
C ASP A 81 -10.93 -12.77 -13.92
N LEU A 82 -10.01 -12.60 -14.87
CA LEU A 82 -10.27 -11.90 -16.12
C LEU A 82 -11.25 -12.66 -17.04
N ALA A 83 -11.32 -13.99 -16.95
CA ALA A 83 -12.23 -14.79 -17.77
C ALA A 83 -13.68 -14.55 -17.35
N THR A 84 -13.95 -14.61 -16.04
CA THR A 84 -15.26 -14.30 -15.48
C THR A 84 -15.61 -12.82 -15.67
N ALA A 85 -14.64 -11.91 -15.50
CA ALA A 85 -14.84 -10.49 -15.72
C ALA A 85 -15.30 -10.19 -17.16
N LYS A 86 -14.57 -10.70 -18.16
CA LYS A 86 -14.92 -10.54 -19.58
C LYS A 86 -16.32 -11.04 -19.89
N ASN A 87 -16.69 -12.24 -19.41
CA ASN A 87 -18.02 -12.80 -19.67
C ASN A 87 -19.13 -11.93 -19.08
N ASN A 88 -18.93 -11.43 -17.86
CA ASN A 88 -19.87 -10.53 -17.20
C ASN A 88 -19.97 -9.16 -17.88
N PHE A 89 -18.85 -8.57 -18.31
CA PHE A 89 -18.86 -7.32 -19.07
C PHE A 89 -19.54 -7.48 -20.42
N GLN A 90 -19.30 -8.59 -21.14
CA GLN A 90 -20.04 -8.90 -22.37
C GLN A 90 -21.55 -9.02 -22.11
N ALA A 91 -21.95 -9.70 -21.04
CA ALA A 91 -23.35 -9.80 -20.65
C ALA A 91 -23.96 -8.41 -20.30
N SER A 92 -23.19 -7.54 -19.65
CA SER A 92 -23.60 -6.15 -19.40
C SER A 92 -23.80 -5.37 -20.70
N LEU A 93 -22.86 -5.49 -21.66
CA LEU A 93 -22.95 -4.83 -22.97
C LEU A 93 -24.13 -5.35 -23.81
N LEU A 94 -24.55 -6.60 -23.65
CA LEU A 94 -25.77 -7.10 -24.30
C LEU A 94 -27.02 -6.36 -23.80
N LYS A 95 -27.02 -5.86 -22.55
CA LYS A 95 -28.14 -5.09 -21.99
C LYS A 95 -28.03 -3.60 -22.30
N ASN A 96 -26.83 -3.04 -22.18
CA ASN A 96 -26.54 -1.65 -22.54
C ASN A 96 -25.27 -1.58 -23.38
N ARG A 97 -25.44 -1.57 -24.71
CA ARG A 97 -24.30 -1.53 -25.65
C ARG A 97 -23.49 -0.24 -25.60
N ASN A 98 -24.08 0.84 -25.08
CA ASN A 98 -23.47 2.16 -25.04
C ASN A 98 -22.96 2.52 -23.63
N ASP A 99 -22.77 1.54 -22.74
CA ASP A 99 -22.14 1.79 -21.44
C ASP A 99 -20.68 2.24 -21.65
N PRO A 100 -20.35 3.51 -21.39
CA PRO A 100 -19.04 4.06 -21.73
C PRO A 100 -17.92 3.45 -20.89
N GLU A 101 -18.22 2.96 -19.69
CA GLU A 101 -17.22 2.38 -18.79
C GLU A 101 -16.98 0.91 -19.11
N THR A 102 -18.05 0.13 -19.32
CA THR A 102 -17.90 -1.30 -19.66
C THR A 102 -17.23 -1.51 -21.01
N LEU A 103 -17.28 -0.54 -21.94
CA LEU A 103 -16.56 -0.61 -23.21
C LEU A 103 -15.03 -0.43 -23.07
N ILE A 104 -14.56 0.14 -21.96
CA ILE A 104 -13.13 0.34 -21.68
C ILE A 104 -12.53 -0.90 -21.01
N TYR A 105 -13.34 -1.61 -20.22
CA TYR A 105 -12.96 -2.83 -19.49
C TYR A 105 -12.91 -4.07 -20.40
#